data_AF-A0A0M8K9L6-F1
#
_entry.id   AF-A0A0M8K9L6-F1
#
_cell.length_a   1.000
_cell.length_b   1.000
_cell.length_c   1.000
_cell.angle_alpha   90.00
_cell.angle_beta   90.00
_cell.angle_gamma   90.00
#
_symmetry.space_group_name_H-M   'P 1'
#
loop_
_entity.id
_entity.type
_entity.pdbx_description
1 polymer ?
#
loop_
_entity_poly.entity_id
_entity_poly.type
_entity_poly.pdbx_seq_one_letter_code
_entity_poly.pdbx_strand_id
1 'polypeptide(L)'
;MEPRYHAELIHDALGPYLSLDDRRIIIRANIMQDFLGPVGHPEYHFDASRFADGVLYIKSQREKAVAALVGEGNRKAALQAFGRLLHACHDFYAHSNWVRLWVASCGGVEQCNPEDTPICEDPLSVPELQSGKGSVFWHIAYRLPFVGKHIKRFYLPPDSHEAMNLDHPGQGVLFAYAMAAARKHTVAEFAHLLRALHAAGGDEAVARFTGSAPERFYTLMMKEVGGFA
;
A
#
# COMPACT_ATOMS: atom_id res chain seq x y z
N MET A 1 -3.55 6.54 4.18
CA MET A 1 -4.26 5.77 5.22
C MET A 1 -3.73 6.21 6.58
N GLU A 2 -4.48 6.10 7.69
CA GLU A 2 -3.88 6.49 8.98
C GLU A 2 -2.74 5.53 9.39
N PRO A 3 -1.66 6.04 10.03
CA PRO A 3 -0.48 5.24 10.39
C PRO A 3 -0.76 3.93 11.14
N ARG A 4 -1.80 3.90 11.98
CA ARG A 4 -2.18 2.70 12.73
C ARG A 4 -2.66 1.56 11.82
N TYR A 5 -3.36 1.89 10.73
CA TYR A 5 -3.89 0.90 9.80
C TYR A 5 -2.83 0.43 8.82
N HIS A 6 -1.89 1.29 8.45
CA HIS A 6 -0.65 0.87 7.79
C HIS A 6 0.10 -0.20 8.62
N ALA A 7 0.25 0.05 9.93
CA ALA A 7 0.89 -0.90 10.83
C ALA A 7 0.11 -2.21 10.96
N GLU A 8 -1.22 -2.13 11.09
CA GLU A 8 -2.12 -3.29 11.19
C GLU A 8 -2.00 -4.19 9.95
N LEU A 9 -2.07 -3.61 8.74
CA LEU A 9 -1.90 -4.36 7.49
C LEU A 9 -0.59 -5.12 7.44
N ILE A 10 0.52 -4.48 7.82
CA ILE A 10 1.84 -5.13 7.84
C ILE A 10 1.91 -6.20 8.93
N HIS A 11 1.37 -5.92 10.12
CA HIS A 11 1.37 -6.87 11.22
C HIS A 11 0.65 -8.16 10.87
N ASP A 12 -0.52 -8.04 10.25
CA ASP A 12 -1.34 -9.19 9.93
C ASP A 12 -0.85 -9.93 8.69
N ALA A 13 -0.56 -9.21 7.60
CA ALA A 13 -0.15 -9.82 6.33
C ALA A 13 1.23 -10.47 6.42
N LEU A 14 2.17 -9.84 7.14
CA LEU A 14 3.56 -10.31 7.22
C LEU A 14 3.88 -11.07 8.51
N GLY A 15 2.93 -11.12 9.45
CA GLY A 15 3.05 -11.80 10.74
C GLY A 15 3.54 -13.25 10.65
N PRO A 16 2.98 -14.07 9.74
CA PRO A 16 3.41 -15.46 9.55
C PRO A 16 4.82 -15.62 8.97
N TYR A 17 5.35 -14.57 8.33
CA TYR A 17 6.53 -14.67 7.45
C TYR A 17 7.79 -14.02 8.02
N LEU A 18 7.63 -12.96 8.82
CA LEU A 18 8.74 -12.15 9.30
C LEU A 18 8.73 -12.06 10.82
N SER A 19 9.90 -11.82 11.42
CA SER A 19 9.98 -11.57 12.85
C SER A 19 9.30 -10.24 13.24
N LEU A 20 8.99 -10.07 14.53
CA LEU A 20 8.45 -8.81 15.03
C LEU A 20 9.41 -7.62 14.77
N ASP A 21 10.72 -7.84 14.89
CA ASP A 21 11.71 -6.79 14.69
C ASP A 21 11.83 -6.37 13.23
N ASP A 22 11.71 -7.33 12.30
CA ASP A 22 11.68 -7.01 10.87
C ASP A 22 10.44 -6.21 10.50
N ARG A 23 9.28 -6.63 11.01
CA ARG A 23 8.04 -5.88 10.80
C ARG A 23 8.13 -4.47 11.37
N ARG A 24 8.78 -4.25 12.52
CA ARG A 24 9.01 -2.90 13.07
C ARG A 24 9.83 -2.02 12.13
N ILE A 25 10.84 -2.58 11.45
CA ILE A 25 11.64 -1.83 10.46
C ILE A 25 10.76 -1.45 9.26
N ILE A 26 9.98 -2.39 8.74
CA ILE A 26 9.06 -2.18 7.62
C ILE A 26 8.01 -1.12 7.97
N ILE A 27 7.32 -1.28 9.11
CA ILE A 27 6.29 -0.35 9.61
C ILE A 27 6.85 1.06 9.77
N ARG A 28 8.04 1.19 10.35
CA ARG A 28 8.67 2.49 10.51
C ARG A 28 8.96 3.14 9.15
N ALA A 29 9.50 2.38 8.20
CA ALA A 29 9.79 2.92 6.87
C ALA A 29 8.53 3.26 6.07
N ASN A 30 7.45 2.50 6.29
CA ASN A 30 6.13 2.71 5.73
C ASN A 30 5.53 4.04 6.24
N ILE A 31 5.27 4.13 7.55
CA ILE A 31 4.66 5.32 8.19
C ILE A 31 5.49 6.59 7.96
N MET A 32 6.81 6.48 7.87
CA MET A 32 7.65 7.67 7.60
C MET A 32 7.35 8.34 6.25
N GLN A 33 6.72 7.66 5.30
CA GLN A 33 6.30 8.27 4.04
C GLN A 33 5.22 9.34 4.23
N ASP A 34 4.29 9.17 5.18
CA ASP A 34 3.27 10.19 5.51
C ASP A 34 3.85 11.54 5.93
N PHE A 35 5.04 11.52 6.54
CA PHE A 35 5.73 12.73 6.97
C PHE A 35 6.59 13.36 5.87
N LEU A 36 6.98 12.57 4.86
CA LEU A 36 7.85 13.00 3.77
C LEU A 36 7.06 13.41 2.51
N GLY A 37 5.82 12.94 2.37
CA GLY A 37 4.97 13.12 1.20
C GLY A 37 4.11 14.39 1.05
N PRO A 38 3.75 15.17 2.09
CA PRO A 38 2.76 16.24 1.94
C PRO A 38 3.15 17.38 0.99
N VAL A 39 4.45 17.49 0.66
CA VAL A 39 4.98 18.50 -0.27
C VAL A 39 5.91 17.80 -1.27
N GLY A 40 5.46 17.65 -2.51
CA GLY A 40 6.33 17.30 -3.64
C GLY A 40 6.46 15.82 -3.98
N HIS A 41 5.77 14.91 -3.29
CA HIS A 41 5.81 13.47 -3.58
C HIS A 41 4.42 12.81 -3.71
N PRO A 42 3.58 13.25 -4.67
CA PRO A 42 2.27 12.64 -4.91
C PRO A 42 2.35 11.14 -5.25
N GLU A 43 3.49 10.67 -5.76
CA GLU A 43 3.76 9.27 -6.07
C GLU A 43 3.77 8.35 -4.84
N TYR A 44 4.03 8.87 -3.64
CA TYR A 44 3.99 8.06 -2.41
C TYR A 44 2.56 7.71 -2.02
N HIS A 45 1.61 8.58 -2.33
CA HIS A 45 0.21 8.49 -1.90
C HIS A 45 -0.75 8.16 -3.06
N PHE A 46 -0.21 7.98 -4.28
CA PHE A 46 -1.01 7.86 -5.49
C PHE A 46 -1.95 9.06 -5.71
N ASP A 47 -1.58 10.26 -5.26
CA ASP A 47 -2.41 11.46 -5.34
C ASP A 47 -2.48 12.04 -6.76
N ALA A 48 -3.51 12.86 -6.99
CA ALA A 48 -3.71 13.65 -8.21
C ALA A 48 -3.74 12.81 -9.51
N SER A 49 -4.19 11.56 -9.41
CA SER A 49 -4.26 10.58 -10.50
C SER A 49 -2.92 10.30 -11.20
N ARG A 50 -1.80 10.50 -10.49
CA ARG A 50 -0.44 10.21 -10.99
C ARG A 50 -0.10 8.72 -10.85
N PHE A 51 -0.99 7.86 -11.34
CA PHE A 51 -0.88 6.41 -11.18
C PHE A 51 0.39 5.83 -11.80
N ALA A 52 0.84 6.37 -12.93
CA ALA A 52 2.09 5.92 -13.57
C ALA A 52 3.29 6.13 -12.64
N ASP A 53 3.34 7.26 -11.94
CA ASP A 53 4.44 7.57 -11.02
C ASP A 53 4.42 6.66 -9.79
N GLY A 54 3.23 6.38 -9.24
CA GLY A 54 3.08 5.44 -8.12
C GLY A 54 3.47 4.00 -8.51
N VAL A 55 3.09 3.54 -9.70
CA VAL A 55 3.50 2.23 -10.23
C VAL A 55 5.02 2.16 -10.43
N LEU A 56 5.62 3.22 -11.00
CA LEU A 56 7.08 3.32 -11.14
C LEU A 56 7.78 3.36 -9.78
N TYR A 57 7.20 4.03 -8.79
CA TYR A 57 7.74 4.10 -7.44
C TYR A 57 7.76 2.72 -6.77
N ILE A 58 6.66 1.97 -6.83
CA ILE A 58 6.57 0.58 -6.32
C ILE A 58 7.67 -0.27 -6.96
N LYS A 59 7.80 -0.23 -8.30
CA LYS A 59 8.84 -0.96 -9.03
C LYS A 59 10.25 -0.56 -8.56
N SER A 60 10.52 0.74 -8.47
CA SER A 60 11.83 1.26 -8.04
C SER A 60 12.19 0.83 -6.61
N GLN A 61 11.23 0.85 -5.68
CA GLN A 61 11.48 0.38 -4.30
C GLN A 61 11.75 -1.12 -4.24
N ARG A 62 11.09 -1.92 -5.10
CA ARG A 62 11.38 -3.36 -5.21
C ARG A 62 12.80 -3.60 -5.69
N GLU A 63 13.22 -2.91 -6.75
CA GLU A 63 14.58 -2.97 -7.28
C GLU A 63 15.62 -2.53 -6.23
N LYS A 64 15.35 -1.44 -5.49
CA LYS A 64 16.20 -0.98 -4.39
C LYS A 64 16.31 -2.03 -3.27
N ALA A 65 15.22 -2.73 -2.96
CA ALA A 65 15.24 -3.78 -1.95
C ALA A 65 16.18 -4.95 -2.36
N VAL A 66 16.08 -5.37 -3.63
CA VAL A 66 16.95 -6.40 -4.19
C VAL A 66 18.41 -5.95 -4.22
N ALA A 67 18.69 -4.76 -4.75
CA ALA A 67 20.04 -4.21 -4.82
C ALA A 67 20.69 -4.06 -3.44
N ALA A 68 19.94 -3.54 -2.46
CA ALA A 68 20.43 -3.40 -1.09
C ALA A 68 20.79 -4.76 -0.47
N LEU A 69 19.98 -5.81 -0.68
CA LEU A 69 20.26 -7.11 -0.08
C LEU A 69 21.37 -7.87 -0.82
N VAL A 70 21.25 -8.00 -2.14
CA VAL A 70 22.12 -8.87 -2.95
C VAL A 70 23.42 -8.14 -3.30
N GLY A 71 23.34 -6.87 -3.68
CA GLY A 71 24.50 -6.08 -4.08
C GLY A 71 25.31 -5.54 -2.90
N GLU A 72 24.63 -5.05 -1.86
CA GLU A 72 25.30 -4.37 -0.73
C GLU A 72 25.34 -5.22 0.55
N GLY A 73 24.62 -6.34 0.58
CA GLY A 73 24.47 -7.15 1.79
C GLY A 73 23.66 -6.47 2.92
N ASN A 74 23.01 -5.35 2.63
CA ASN A 74 22.32 -4.49 3.58
C ASN A 74 20.85 -4.88 3.74
N ARG A 75 20.61 -5.89 4.58
CA ARG A 75 19.26 -6.39 4.90
C ARG A 75 18.32 -5.32 5.45
N LYS A 76 18.81 -4.43 6.30
CA LYS A 76 17.99 -3.36 6.90
C LYS A 76 17.48 -2.40 5.83
N ALA A 77 18.34 -1.99 4.90
CA ALA A 77 17.94 -1.13 3.79
C ALA A 77 16.92 -1.82 2.87
N ALA A 78 17.04 -3.13 2.65
CA ALA A 78 16.06 -3.90 1.90
C ALA A 78 14.67 -3.90 2.56
N LEU A 79 14.60 -4.14 3.88
CA LEU A 79 13.35 -4.06 4.65
C LEU A 79 12.74 -2.65 4.62
N GLN A 80 13.57 -1.61 4.68
CA GLN A 80 13.11 -0.22 4.59
C GLN A 80 12.54 0.11 3.21
N ALA A 81 13.18 -0.35 2.14
CA ALA A 81 12.67 -0.18 0.77
C ALA A 81 11.33 -0.90 0.59
N PHE A 82 11.20 -2.11 1.14
CA PHE A 82 9.92 -2.82 1.13
C PHE A 82 8.82 -2.11 1.94
N GLY A 83 9.15 -1.53 3.10
CA GLY A 83 8.20 -0.72 3.86
C GLY A 83 7.67 0.50 3.08
N ARG A 84 8.55 1.20 2.37
CA ARG A 84 8.16 2.33 1.49
C ARG A 84 7.32 1.89 0.31
N LEU A 85 7.63 0.74 -0.29
CA LEU A 85 6.81 0.14 -1.35
C LEU A 85 5.39 -0.09 -0.86
N LEU A 86 5.24 -0.76 0.30
CA LEU A 86 3.94 -1.07 0.87
C LEU A 86 3.12 0.17 1.20
N HIS A 87 3.77 1.30 1.48
CA HIS A 87 3.08 2.56 1.78
C HIS A 87 2.25 2.98 0.57
N ALA A 88 2.90 3.05 -0.58
CA ALA A 88 2.25 3.37 -1.85
C ALA A 88 1.14 2.35 -2.19
N CYS A 89 1.35 1.05 -1.93
CA CYS A 89 0.30 0.05 -2.13
C CYS A 89 -0.93 0.28 -1.25
N HIS A 90 -0.74 0.62 0.03
CA HIS A 90 -1.87 0.87 0.93
C HIS A 90 -2.62 2.14 0.55
N ASP A 91 -1.89 3.21 0.24
CA ASP A 91 -2.48 4.49 -0.11
C ASP A 91 -3.15 4.49 -1.48
N PHE A 92 -2.71 3.64 -2.42
CA PHE A 92 -3.47 3.40 -3.64
C PHE A 92 -4.94 3.04 -3.34
N TYR A 93 -5.18 2.11 -2.40
CA TYR A 93 -6.55 1.70 -2.06
C TYR A 93 -7.28 2.70 -1.18
N ALA A 94 -6.54 3.47 -0.38
CA ALA A 94 -7.13 4.47 0.49
C ALA A 94 -7.49 5.76 -0.25
N HIS A 95 -6.71 6.16 -1.27
CA HIS A 95 -6.76 7.49 -1.88
C HIS A 95 -7.23 7.49 -3.33
N SER A 96 -7.50 6.31 -3.90
CA SER A 96 -8.16 6.18 -5.21
C SER A 96 -9.62 5.74 -5.09
N ASN A 97 -10.37 5.89 -6.19
CA ASN A 97 -11.73 5.37 -6.32
C ASN A 97 -11.77 3.87 -6.71
N TRP A 98 -10.66 3.14 -6.76
CA TRP A 98 -10.62 1.73 -7.18
C TRP A 98 -11.68 0.87 -6.45
N VAL A 99 -11.68 0.94 -5.12
CA VAL A 99 -12.60 0.17 -4.28
C VAL A 99 -14.06 0.50 -4.61
N ARG A 100 -14.35 1.78 -4.88
CA ARG A 100 -15.68 2.22 -5.26
C ARG A 100 -16.09 1.68 -6.63
N LEU A 101 -15.18 1.68 -7.61
CA LEU A 101 -15.42 1.12 -8.94
C LEU A 101 -15.69 -0.39 -8.86
N TRP A 102 -14.90 -1.11 -8.07
CA TRP A 102 -15.11 -2.54 -7.85
C TRP A 102 -16.43 -2.84 -7.13
N VAL A 103 -16.72 -2.13 -6.03
CA VAL A 103 -18.00 -2.31 -5.31
C VAL A 103 -19.20 -2.05 -6.23
N ALA A 104 -19.11 -1.04 -7.10
CA ALA A 104 -20.16 -0.77 -8.08
C ALA A 104 -20.32 -1.92 -9.10
N SER A 105 -19.22 -2.52 -9.56
CA SER A 105 -19.25 -3.60 -10.55
C SER A 105 -19.80 -4.91 -9.98
N CYS A 106 -19.69 -5.15 -8.67
CA CYS A 106 -20.28 -6.30 -7.99
C CYS A 106 -21.70 -6.06 -7.44
N GLY A 107 -22.34 -4.96 -7.81
CA GLY A 107 -23.76 -4.69 -7.47
C GLY A 107 -24.00 -3.90 -6.19
N GLY A 108 -22.95 -3.29 -5.63
CA GLY A 108 -23.01 -2.41 -4.46
C GLY A 108 -22.69 -3.13 -3.14
N VAL A 109 -22.55 -2.36 -2.07
CA VAL A 109 -22.06 -2.84 -0.76
C VAL A 109 -22.92 -3.93 -0.11
N GLU A 110 -24.18 -4.09 -0.54
CA GLU A 110 -25.09 -5.14 -0.07
C GLU A 110 -24.82 -6.50 -0.74
N GLN A 111 -24.18 -6.51 -1.91
CA GLN A 111 -23.92 -7.70 -2.72
C GLN A 111 -22.46 -8.15 -2.66
N CYS A 112 -21.56 -7.27 -2.20
CA CYS A 112 -20.14 -7.51 -2.17
C CYS A 112 -19.65 -7.74 -0.73
N ASN A 113 -18.67 -8.63 -0.55
CA ASN A 113 -17.96 -8.75 0.71
C ASN A 113 -16.61 -8.03 0.60
N PRO A 114 -16.17 -7.24 1.61
CA PRO A 114 -14.81 -6.71 1.67
C PRO A 114 -13.72 -7.74 1.36
N GLU A 115 -13.85 -8.94 1.89
CA GLU A 115 -12.87 -10.01 1.70
C GLU A 115 -12.77 -10.51 0.25
N ASP A 116 -13.74 -10.20 -0.61
CA ASP A 116 -13.71 -10.54 -2.03
C ASP A 116 -13.05 -9.46 -2.89
N THR A 117 -12.71 -8.30 -2.31
CA THR A 117 -12.09 -7.18 -3.06
C THR A 117 -10.78 -7.64 -3.70
N PRO A 118 -10.63 -7.57 -5.04
CA PRO A 118 -9.43 -8.00 -5.72
C PRO A 118 -8.33 -6.94 -5.64
N ILE A 119 -7.11 -7.39 -5.90
CA ILE A 119 -5.97 -6.51 -6.15
C ILE A 119 -6.20 -5.81 -7.50
N CYS A 120 -5.88 -4.52 -7.58
CA CYS A 120 -5.79 -3.84 -8.86
C CYS A 120 -4.44 -4.17 -9.53
N GLU A 121 -4.43 -5.12 -10.47
CA GLU A 121 -3.19 -5.57 -11.11
C GLU A 121 -2.53 -4.50 -11.99
N ASP A 122 -3.33 -3.76 -12.76
CA ASP A 122 -2.86 -2.69 -13.64
C ASP A 122 -3.71 -1.42 -13.48
N PRO A 123 -3.33 -0.52 -12.56
CA PRO A 123 -4.01 0.76 -12.36
C PRO A 123 -4.10 1.63 -13.62
N LEU A 124 -3.22 1.44 -14.62
CA LEU A 124 -3.24 2.24 -15.85
C LEU A 124 -4.29 1.77 -16.86
N SER A 125 -4.78 0.54 -16.70
CA SER A 125 -5.81 -0.06 -17.56
C SER A 125 -7.24 0.17 -17.08
N VAL A 126 -7.42 0.63 -15.83
CA VAL A 126 -8.74 0.77 -15.20
C VAL A 126 -9.44 2.04 -15.71
N PRO A 127 -10.56 1.92 -16.43
CA PRO A 127 -11.34 3.09 -16.86
C PRO A 127 -11.87 3.87 -15.66
N GLU A 128 -11.90 5.19 -15.76
CA GLU A 128 -12.44 6.10 -14.73
C GLU A 128 -11.69 6.06 -13.39
N LEU A 129 -10.53 5.42 -13.32
CA LEU A 129 -9.69 5.43 -12.12
C LEU A 129 -9.20 6.86 -11.85
N GLN A 130 -9.45 7.32 -10.64
CA GLN A 130 -9.14 8.66 -10.17
C GLN A 130 -8.69 8.59 -8.71
N SER A 131 -7.81 9.50 -8.32
CA SER A 131 -7.44 9.70 -6.93
C SER A 131 -7.56 11.16 -6.53
N GLY A 132 -7.69 11.37 -5.23
CA GLY A 132 -7.91 12.69 -4.66
C GLY A 132 -6.80 13.66 -5.07
N LYS A 133 -7.19 14.88 -5.45
CA LYS A 133 -6.24 15.95 -5.70
C LYS A 133 -5.76 16.50 -4.37
N GLY A 134 -4.45 16.40 -4.14
CA GLY A 134 -3.80 17.15 -3.07
C GLY A 134 -3.88 18.65 -3.38
N SER A 135 -4.66 19.39 -2.61
CA SER A 135 -4.65 20.86 -2.66
C SER A 135 -4.01 21.38 -1.40
N VAL A 136 -2.76 21.85 -1.51
CA VAL A 136 -2.00 22.44 -0.39
C VAL A 136 -2.81 23.55 0.28
N PHE A 137 -3.54 24.36 -0.50
CA PHE A 137 -4.41 25.41 0.02
C PHE A 137 -5.53 24.84 0.90
N TRP A 138 -6.30 23.88 0.37
CA TRP A 138 -7.40 23.26 1.13
C TRP A 138 -6.88 22.49 2.34
N HIS A 139 -5.76 21.80 2.20
CA HIS A 139 -5.09 21.06 3.27
C HIS A 139 -4.72 21.96 4.46
N ILE A 140 -4.18 23.16 4.19
CA ILE A 140 -3.88 24.16 5.22
C ILE A 140 -5.19 24.72 5.81
N ALA A 141 -6.13 25.13 4.95
CA ALA A 141 -7.38 25.74 5.37
C ALA A 141 -8.20 24.82 6.30
N TYR A 142 -8.20 23.52 6.02
CA TYR A 142 -8.92 22.50 6.77
C TYR A 142 -8.31 22.13 8.13
N ARG A 143 -7.03 22.44 8.34
CA ARG A 143 -6.31 22.18 9.61
C ARG A 143 -6.35 23.35 10.58
N LEU A 144 -6.82 24.52 10.14
CA LEU A 144 -6.98 25.67 11.03
C LEU A 144 -8.03 25.36 12.12
N PRO A 145 -7.68 25.49 13.41
CA PRO A 145 -8.61 25.22 14.49
C PRO A 145 -9.84 26.12 14.38
N PHE A 146 -11.02 25.57 14.69
CA PHE A 146 -12.35 26.17 14.53
C PHE A 146 -12.77 26.45 13.08
N VAL A 147 -11.96 27.14 12.28
CA VAL A 147 -12.28 27.53 10.90
C VAL A 147 -12.35 26.32 9.97
N GLY A 148 -11.38 25.41 10.04
CA GLY A 148 -11.28 24.27 9.13
C GLY A 148 -12.49 23.33 9.20
N LYS A 149 -13.06 23.13 10.41
CA LYS A 149 -14.28 22.32 10.59
C LYS A 149 -15.49 22.96 9.92
N HIS A 150 -15.60 24.29 9.96
CA HIS A 150 -16.67 25.00 9.28
C HIS A 150 -16.48 24.99 7.77
N ILE A 151 -15.27 25.25 7.26
CA ILE A 151 -14.99 25.18 5.82
C ILE A 151 -15.31 23.79 5.27
N LYS A 152 -14.82 22.70 5.90
CA LYS A 152 -15.16 21.32 5.46
C LYS A 152 -16.66 21.06 5.43
N ARG A 153 -17.41 21.59 6.39
CA ARG A 153 -18.85 21.41 6.47
C ARG A 153 -19.60 22.11 5.32
N PHE A 154 -19.10 23.26 4.86
CA PHE A 154 -19.76 24.05 3.82
C PHE A 154 -19.21 23.81 2.42
N TYR A 155 -17.94 23.40 2.29
CA TYR A 155 -17.29 23.16 1.02
C TYR A 155 -16.15 22.14 1.14
N LEU A 156 -16.39 20.96 0.56
CA LEU A 156 -15.40 19.91 0.35
C LEU A 156 -15.49 19.48 -1.11
N PRO A 157 -14.49 19.80 -1.97
CA PRO A 157 -14.50 19.39 -3.37
C PRO A 157 -14.64 17.86 -3.46
N PRO A 158 -15.58 17.32 -4.25
CA PRO A 158 -15.77 15.87 -4.36
C PRO A 158 -14.52 15.11 -4.84
N ASP A 159 -13.62 15.79 -5.57
CA ASP A 159 -12.36 15.26 -6.10
C ASP A 159 -11.14 15.59 -5.23
N SER A 160 -11.34 16.12 -4.01
CA SER A 160 -10.26 16.38 -3.07
C SER A 160 -9.78 15.10 -2.38
N HIS A 161 -8.51 15.07 -2.01
CA HIS A 161 -7.95 14.03 -1.14
C HIS A 161 -8.79 13.81 0.13
N GLU A 162 -9.22 14.90 0.77
CA GLU A 162 -10.07 14.83 1.97
C GLU A 162 -11.47 14.22 1.73
N ALA A 163 -12.01 14.28 0.50
CA ALA A 163 -13.30 13.68 0.15
C ALA A 163 -13.20 12.21 -0.27
N MET A 164 -12.07 11.82 -0.86
CA MET A 164 -11.89 10.50 -1.44
C MET A 164 -11.17 9.51 -0.52
N ASN A 165 -10.48 9.99 0.52
CA ASN A 165 -9.70 9.11 1.39
C ASN A 165 -10.57 8.11 2.16
N LEU A 166 -10.01 6.91 2.33
CA LEU A 166 -10.49 5.85 3.19
C LEU A 166 -9.43 5.61 4.28
N ASP A 167 -9.03 6.68 4.97
CA ASP A 167 -7.91 6.62 5.93
C ASP A 167 -8.25 5.88 7.23
N HIS A 168 -9.53 5.86 7.60
CA HIS A 168 -10.03 5.30 8.86
C HIS A 168 -11.51 4.90 8.73
N PRO A 169 -12.07 4.03 9.60
CA PRO A 169 -13.46 3.54 9.50
C PRO A 169 -14.52 4.64 9.54
N GLY A 170 -14.21 5.79 10.15
CA GLY A 170 -15.08 6.97 10.10
C GLY A 170 -15.31 7.57 8.70
N GLN A 171 -14.57 7.15 7.66
CA GLN A 171 -14.78 7.56 6.26
C GLN A 171 -15.86 6.73 5.55
N GLY A 172 -16.45 5.74 6.23
CA GLY A 172 -17.58 4.97 5.75
C GLY A 172 -17.27 3.52 5.40
N VAL A 173 -18.28 2.82 4.88
CA VAL A 173 -18.27 1.36 4.71
C VAL A 173 -17.19 0.85 3.75
N LEU A 174 -16.75 1.68 2.79
CA LEU A 174 -15.71 1.33 1.82
C LEU A 174 -14.33 1.16 2.46
N PHE A 175 -14.12 1.66 3.69
CA PHE A 175 -12.86 1.48 4.42
C PHE A 175 -12.47 0.00 4.56
N ALA A 176 -13.43 -0.88 4.89
CA ALA A 176 -13.16 -2.31 5.07
C ALA A 176 -12.66 -2.97 3.77
N TYR A 177 -13.21 -2.55 2.64
CA TYR A 177 -12.83 -3.03 1.31
C TYR A 177 -11.41 -2.57 0.93
N ALA A 178 -11.06 -1.31 1.24
CA ALA A 178 -9.70 -0.81 1.06
C ALA A 178 -8.68 -1.58 1.90
N MET A 179 -9.01 -1.87 3.17
CA MET A 179 -8.17 -2.69 4.05
C MET A 179 -7.97 -4.10 3.51
N ALA A 180 -9.04 -4.75 3.03
CA ALA A 180 -8.95 -6.10 2.47
C ALA A 180 -8.09 -6.15 1.20
N ALA A 181 -8.29 -5.23 0.25
CA ALA A 181 -7.49 -5.14 -0.97
C ALA A 181 -6.02 -4.81 -0.66
N ALA A 182 -5.77 -3.86 0.25
CA ALA A 182 -4.42 -3.51 0.68
C ALA A 182 -3.70 -4.70 1.31
N ARG A 183 -4.36 -5.46 2.19
CA ARG A 183 -3.82 -6.67 2.82
C ARG A 183 -3.41 -7.72 1.79
N LYS A 184 -4.27 -8.01 0.82
CA LYS A 184 -3.96 -8.95 -0.27
C LYS A 184 -2.77 -8.45 -1.09
N HIS A 185 -2.74 -7.15 -1.40
CA HIS A 185 -1.64 -6.56 -2.15
C HIS A 185 -0.31 -6.60 -1.36
N THR A 186 -0.33 -6.44 -0.04
CA THR A 186 0.85 -6.61 0.82
C THR A 186 1.44 -8.02 0.69
N VAL A 187 0.60 -9.05 0.71
CA VAL A 187 1.03 -10.45 0.53
C VAL A 187 1.58 -10.68 -0.88
N ALA A 188 0.89 -10.18 -1.91
CA ALA A 188 1.33 -10.29 -3.29
C ALA A 188 2.70 -9.62 -3.53
N GLU A 189 2.90 -8.42 -2.98
CA GLU A 189 4.17 -7.69 -3.09
C GLU A 189 5.31 -8.34 -2.32
N PHE A 190 5.01 -8.95 -1.18
CA PHE A 190 5.99 -9.78 -0.48
C PHE A 190 6.42 -10.97 -1.37
N ALA A 191 5.46 -11.66 -1.99
CA ALA A 191 5.75 -12.75 -2.92
C ALA A 191 6.55 -12.28 -4.16
N HIS A 192 6.22 -11.10 -4.73
CA HIS A 192 6.99 -10.49 -5.82
C HIS A 192 8.44 -10.20 -5.42
N LEU A 193 8.65 -9.61 -4.23
CA LEU A 193 9.99 -9.31 -3.74
C LEU A 193 10.80 -10.59 -3.52
N LEU A 194 10.21 -11.62 -2.93
CA LEU A 194 10.91 -12.89 -2.69
C LEU A 194 11.27 -13.60 -4.01
N ARG A 195 10.40 -13.58 -5.02
CA ARG A 195 10.73 -14.06 -6.38
C ARG A 195 11.91 -13.29 -6.97
N ALA A 196 11.91 -11.96 -6.85
CA ALA A 196 12.99 -11.12 -7.36
C ALA A 196 14.32 -11.37 -6.63
N LEU A 197 14.29 -11.58 -5.32
CA LEU A 197 15.46 -11.94 -4.52
C LEU A 197 16.01 -13.32 -4.89
N HIS A 198 15.14 -14.32 -5.06
CA HIS A 198 15.56 -15.64 -5.51
C HIS A 198 16.19 -15.59 -6.91
N ALA A 199 15.59 -14.85 -7.85
CA ALA A 199 16.15 -14.66 -9.18
C ALA A 199 17.54 -13.98 -9.17
N ALA A 200 17.78 -13.06 -8.21
CA ALA A 200 19.02 -12.30 -8.12
C ALA A 200 20.13 -12.97 -7.30
N GLY A 201 19.79 -13.75 -6.27
CA GLY A 201 20.76 -14.31 -5.32
C GLY A 201 20.36 -15.66 -4.71
N GLY A 202 19.42 -16.37 -5.33
CA GLY A 202 18.97 -17.70 -4.94
C GLY A 202 18.32 -17.77 -3.57
N ASP A 203 18.29 -18.97 -3.02
CA ASP A 203 17.71 -19.28 -1.71
C ASP A 203 18.40 -18.57 -0.55
N GLU A 204 19.70 -18.30 -0.69
CA GLU A 204 20.46 -17.54 0.31
C GLU A 204 19.91 -16.11 0.43
N ALA A 205 19.61 -15.43 -0.69
CA ALA A 205 19.03 -14.10 -0.65
C ALA A 205 17.64 -14.10 0.01
N VAL A 206 16.80 -15.09 -0.30
CA VAL A 206 15.48 -15.25 0.34
C VAL A 206 15.63 -15.49 1.84
N ALA A 207 16.55 -16.37 2.24
CA ALA A 207 16.77 -16.70 3.64
C ALA A 207 17.33 -15.50 4.42
N ARG A 208 18.25 -14.76 3.82
CA ARG A 208 18.79 -13.52 4.38
C ARG A 208 17.71 -12.47 4.55
N PHE A 209 16.80 -12.30 3.58
CA PHE A 209 15.72 -11.32 3.71
C PHE A 209 14.75 -11.69 4.83
N THR A 210 14.24 -12.92 4.80
CA THR A 210 13.22 -13.41 5.74
C THR A 210 13.77 -13.70 7.14
N GLY A 211 15.08 -13.89 7.28
CA GLY A 211 15.71 -14.33 8.52
C GLY A 211 15.38 -15.79 8.88
N SER A 212 14.94 -16.60 7.91
CA SER A 212 14.51 -18.00 8.10
C SER A 212 14.84 -18.86 6.88
N ALA A 213 14.82 -20.19 7.02
CA ALA A 213 15.10 -21.10 5.90
C ALA A 213 14.01 -21.06 4.80
N PRO A 214 14.37 -21.23 3.51
CA PRO A 214 13.44 -21.10 2.36
C PRO A 214 12.34 -22.17 2.32
N GLU A 215 12.51 -23.30 3.01
CA GLU A 215 11.57 -24.43 3.07
C GLU A 215 10.16 -24.01 3.53
N ARG A 216 10.08 -23.05 4.49
CA ARG A 216 8.79 -22.46 4.92
C ARG A 216 8.15 -21.58 3.84
N PHE A 217 8.95 -20.99 2.96
CA PHE A 217 8.51 -20.07 1.92
C PHE A 217 7.84 -20.81 0.74
N TYR A 218 8.44 -21.88 0.23
CA TYR A 218 7.89 -22.63 -0.91
C TYR A 218 6.54 -23.29 -0.60
N THR A 219 6.36 -23.76 0.62
CA THR A 219 5.11 -24.40 1.08
C THR A 219 3.94 -23.40 1.16
N LEU A 220 4.21 -22.12 1.45
CA LEU A 220 3.19 -21.06 1.55
C LEU A 220 2.92 -20.35 0.20
N MET A 221 3.96 -20.10 -0.59
CA MET A 221 3.84 -19.55 -1.96
C MET A 221 2.89 -20.39 -2.84
N MET A 222 2.98 -21.72 -2.75
CA MET A 222 2.14 -22.63 -3.53
C MET A 222 0.68 -22.69 -3.04
N LYS A 223 0.40 -22.26 -1.80
CA LYS A 223 -0.95 -22.26 -1.22
C LYS A 223 -1.70 -20.95 -1.41
N GLU A 224 -1.02 -19.80 -1.33
CA GLU A 224 -1.71 -18.48 -1.31
C GLU A 224 -1.74 -17.76 -2.65
N VAL A 225 -0.78 -18.00 -3.55
CA VAL A 225 -0.66 -17.22 -4.80
C VAL A 225 -1.37 -17.88 -5.98
N GLY A 226 -1.89 -19.11 -5.81
CA GLY A 226 -2.43 -19.91 -6.91
C GLY A 226 -1.32 -20.24 -7.90
N GLY A 227 -0.89 -21.50 -7.94
CA GLY A 227 0.19 -21.93 -8.83
C GLY A 227 -0.05 -21.48 -10.27
N PHE A 228 0.74 -20.49 -10.72
CA PHE A 228 0.90 -20.19 -12.13
C PHE A 228 2.07 -21.05 -12.62
N ALA A 229 1.72 -22.11 -13.34
CA ALA A 229 2.58 -22.76 -14.31
C ALA A 229 2.63 -21.91 -15.59
#